data_AF-A0A9N8F0C3-F1
#
_entry.id   AF-A0A9N8F0C3-F1
#
_cell.length_a   1.000
_cell.length_b   1.000
_cell.length_c   1.000
_cell.angle_alpha   90.00
_cell.angle_beta   90.00
_cell.angle_gamma   90.00
#
_symmetry.space_group_name_H-M   'P 1'
#
loop_
_entity.id
_entity.type
_entity.pdbx_description
1 polymer ?
#
loop_
_entity_poly.entity_id
_entity_poly.type
_entity_poly.pdbx_seq_one_letter_code
_entity_poly.pdbx_strand_id
1 'polypeptide(L)'
;MSSRIRAGLFLFLAFCLVQATESFTLPFSPRQAPSFVGVPCNKLDTNGRLIERRSNGHGINLILASSASNKEIVSVEAEDIFLQNCDSDGLMTKKMVQNLDFVAEMMKEGDLIQAELDQLWEGAPKFPDSDEERIDVDSFVQIYRDIDDLFEDDEEEKEEKSTVSLELQDDSNNDDDDELKNIFQSIATDKGVLSKQALLRWKEVKSLLDDGLFDEEEFDGIWKSLPKADHGIGIAGFLKFNKELDNLFEFDDEEVEGGEEESAEAEVTAQVDTTTIIAAEELAMIEDEDLSPAELFNALADSGGLVGKDELKRWGELQEMLKEEDLMPLELENIYDSIAKADENKLNKEGFLALYNKIDSLFEDEEGDDEPAVAEPAASGTKEQLLATVASFNSDEERLPCGLESTELEQKYVLELVTALESESSNMVRERQGAIEMSDLAGEWELLYTSSAAMAYNKGLSGLGGSFPNGKFGGLKMKLIASKFLTDVEYTERINVTPDTASFDVSVNGSWELRSSVSIFTGEPSIALTVVPERVTYGPTSTRADHWKSLGPTNMLDVSYLDDNLRVMRGNTSTDSILIFKRTQ
;
A
#
# COMPACT_ATOMS: atom_id res chain seq x y z
N MET A 1 21.86 52.36 30.50
CA MET A 1 20.98 53.06 31.46
C MET A 1 19.64 53.26 30.76
N SER A 2 18.68 52.35 30.96
CA SER A 2 17.53 52.49 31.91
C SER A 2 16.46 53.43 31.33
N SER A 3 15.15 53.13 31.27
CA SER A 3 14.29 51.99 31.60
C SER A 3 12.84 52.36 31.22
N ARG A 4 12.02 51.34 30.90
CA ARG A 4 10.56 51.18 31.22
C ARG A 4 9.54 52.04 30.43
N ILE A 5 8.68 51.45 29.58
CA ILE A 5 7.44 50.65 29.79
C ILE A 5 6.23 51.47 30.32
N ARG A 6 5.16 51.56 29.51
CA ARG A 6 3.70 51.26 29.74
C ARG A 6 2.86 51.94 28.62
N ALA A 7 2.21 51.18 27.74
CA ALA A 7 0.83 50.64 27.82
C ALA A 7 -0.26 51.65 27.40
N GLY A 8 -1.09 51.27 26.42
CA GLY A 8 -2.25 52.06 25.97
C GLY A 8 -2.97 51.48 24.74
N LEU A 9 -3.84 50.51 25.01
CA LEU A 9 -4.85 49.90 24.14
C LEU A 9 -5.88 50.95 23.64
N PHE A 10 -6.26 50.99 22.36
CA PHE A 10 -7.59 51.49 21.91
C PHE A 10 -7.94 51.03 20.48
N LEU A 11 -9.16 50.47 20.35
CA LEU A 11 -9.86 50.07 19.11
C LEU A 11 -9.90 51.17 18.05
N PHE A 12 -9.82 50.81 16.77
CA PHE A 12 -10.61 51.46 15.71
C PHE A 12 -10.91 50.47 14.56
N LEU A 13 -12.19 50.14 14.43
CA LEU A 13 -12.80 49.42 13.33
C LEU A 13 -13.67 50.46 12.60
N ALA A 14 -13.49 50.65 11.29
CA ALA A 14 -14.55 50.82 10.28
C ALA A 14 -14.07 51.52 8.98
N PHE A 15 -14.73 51.10 7.89
CA PHE A 15 -14.89 51.72 6.56
C PHE A 15 -13.77 51.55 5.52
N CYS A 16 -14.04 50.70 4.52
CA CYS A 16 -14.37 51.19 3.17
C CYS A 16 -15.06 50.09 2.32
N LEU A 17 -16.23 50.44 1.81
CA LEU A 17 -17.08 49.69 0.89
C LEU A 17 -17.18 50.56 -0.37
N VAL A 18 -16.78 50.05 -1.54
CA VAL A 18 -17.09 50.65 -2.84
C VAL A 18 -17.58 49.56 -3.77
N GLN A 19 -18.75 49.85 -4.35
CA GLN A 19 -19.53 49.02 -5.26
C GLN A 19 -18.89 48.90 -6.65
N ALA A 20 -19.14 47.76 -7.30
CA ALA A 20 -19.43 47.75 -8.74
C ALA A 20 -20.44 46.62 -9.02
N THR A 21 -21.64 47.03 -9.41
CA THR A 21 -22.73 46.21 -9.91
C THR A 21 -22.65 46.15 -11.42
N GLU A 22 -22.60 44.97 -12.03
CA GLU A 22 -23.11 44.77 -13.40
C GLU A 22 -23.92 43.48 -13.47
N SER A 23 -25.16 43.66 -13.92
CA SER A 23 -26.21 42.66 -14.02
C SER A 23 -26.19 42.08 -15.43
N PHE A 24 -26.03 40.76 -15.57
CA PHE A 24 -26.23 40.06 -16.83
C PHE A 24 -27.37 39.05 -16.67
N THR A 25 -28.54 39.38 -17.21
CA THR A 25 -29.72 38.51 -17.27
C THR A 25 -29.81 37.84 -18.64
N LEU A 26 -29.81 36.51 -18.69
CA LEU A 26 -30.26 35.73 -19.84
C LEU A 26 -31.48 34.88 -19.46
N PRO A 27 -32.42 34.61 -20.39
CA PRO A 27 -33.68 33.94 -20.09
C PRO A 27 -33.54 32.42 -20.19
N PHE A 28 -33.91 31.70 -19.13
CA PHE A 28 -34.08 30.24 -19.14
C PHE A 28 -35.52 29.87 -19.48
N SER A 29 -35.68 28.94 -20.43
CA SER A 29 -36.94 28.33 -20.86
C SER A 29 -37.13 26.99 -20.12
N PRO A 30 -38.32 26.65 -19.60
CA PRO A 30 -38.51 25.39 -18.90
C PRO A 30 -38.78 24.24 -19.89
N ARG A 31 -37.89 23.24 -19.91
CA ARG A 31 -38.15 21.91 -20.48
C ARG A 31 -38.90 21.05 -19.45
N GLN A 32 -39.97 20.41 -19.90
CA GLN A 32 -40.74 19.42 -19.17
C GLN A 32 -39.90 18.17 -18.88
N ALA A 33 -39.96 17.67 -17.65
CA ALA A 33 -39.46 16.35 -17.25
C ALA A 33 -40.64 15.37 -17.05
N PRO A 34 -40.44 14.06 -17.28
CA PRO A 34 -41.50 13.05 -17.30
C PRO A 34 -41.91 12.59 -15.90
N SER A 35 -43.21 12.31 -15.75
CA SER A 35 -43.82 11.73 -14.56
C SER A 35 -43.45 10.26 -14.39
N PHE A 36 -42.75 9.91 -13.31
CA PHE A 36 -42.60 8.53 -12.84
C PHE A 36 -43.74 8.19 -11.88
N VAL A 37 -44.40 7.05 -12.11
CA VAL A 37 -45.54 6.55 -11.32
C VAL A 37 -44.99 5.66 -10.21
N GLY A 38 -45.00 6.15 -8.97
CA GLY A 38 -44.76 5.34 -7.77
C GLY A 38 -46.07 4.70 -7.28
N VAL A 39 -46.03 3.41 -6.97
CA VAL A 39 -47.13 2.64 -6.36
C VAL A 39 -47.08 2.82 -4.85
N PRO A 40 -48.15 3.25 -4.15
CA PRO A 40 -48.13 3.32 -2.69
C PRO A 40 -48.57 2.00 -2.04
N CYS A 41 -47.73 1.49 -1.14
CA CYS A 41 -48.09 0.47 -0.16
C CYS A 41 -48.93 1.10 0.96
N ASN A 42 -50.19 0.69 1.09
CA ASN A 42 -51.06 1.09 2.21
C ASN A 42 -51.04 -0.01 3.29
N LYS A 43 -50.63 0.31 4.52
CA LYS A 43 -50.93 -0.50 5.71
C LYS A 43 -52.22 0.01 6.35
N LEU A 44 -53.12 -0.92 6.70
CA LEU A 44 -54.37 -0.69 7.42
C LEU A 44 -54.13 -0.85 8.93
N ASP A 45 -54.85 -0.09 9.75
CA ASP A 45 -54.89 -0.36 11.19
C ASP A 45 -55.68 -1.66 11.51
N THR A 46 -55.66 -2.08 12.79
CA THR A 46 -56.38 -3.28 13.28
C THR A 46 -57.90 -3.20 13.14
N ASN A 47 -58.44 -2.08 12.64
CA ASN A 47 -59.86 -1.88 12.33
C ASN A 47 -60.11 -1.60 10.82
N GLY A 48 -59.11 -1.77 9.95
CA GLY A 48 -59.26 -1.66 8.51
C GLY A 48 -59.48 -0.23 8.00
N ARG A 49 -58.99 0.81 8.69
CA ARG A 49 -59.08 2.21 8.22
C ARG A 49 -57.75 2.73 7.68
N LEU A 50 -57.85 3.48 6.58
CA LEU A 50 -56.75 4.25 5.98
C LEU A 50 -56.37 5.41 6.89
N ILE A 51 -55.10 5.50 7.28
CA ILE A 51 -54.55 6.62 8.04
C ILE A 51 -54.06 7.68 7.04
N GLU A 52 -54.82 8.77 6.87
CA GLU A 52 -54.34 9.95 6.14
C GLU A 52 -53.44 10.79 7.05
N ARG A 53 -52.11 10.77 6.81
CA ARG A 53 -51.19 11.77 7.38
C ARG A 53 -51.36 13.10 6.63
N ARG A 54 -51.78 14.15 7.34
CA ARG A 54 -51.68 15.54 6.87
C ARG A 54 -50.25 16.04 7.10
N SER A 55 -49.48 16.29 6.03
CA SER A 55 -48.23 17.05 6.12
C SER A 55 -48.52 18.54 5.86
N ASN A 56 -48.05 19.40 6.76
CA ASN A 56 -47.95 20.84 6.53
C ASN A 56 -46.61 21.09 5.83
N GLY A 57 -46.66 21.59 4.59
CA GLY A 57 -45.46 21.95 3.84
C GLY A 57 -44.85 23.28 4.29
N HIS A 58 -43.53 23.35 4.30
CA HIS A 58 -42.68 24.41 3.73
C HIS A 58 -41.21 23.98 3.88
N GLY A 59 -40.58 23.55 2.80
CA GLY A 59 -39.15 23.22 2.75
C GLY A 59 -38.63 23.38 1.32
N ILE A 60 -37.67 24.27 1.15
CA ILE A 60 -37.02 24.61 -0.11
C ILE A 60 -35.94 23.56 -0.37
N ASN A 61 -36.04 22.78 -1.45
CA ASN A 61 -34.99 21.83 -1.85
C ASN A 61 -33.91 22.54 -2.67
N LEU A 62 -32.68 22.53 -2.14
CA LEU A 62 -31.44 22.81 -2.84
C LEU A 62 -30.81 21.45 -3.19
N ILE A 63 -30.68 21.14 -4.49
CA ILE A 63 -30.05 19.90 -4.96
C ILE A 63 -28.55 20.17 -5.12
N LEU A 64 -27.73 19.54 -4.29
CA LEU A 64 -26.31 19.28 -4.54
C LEU A 64 -26.17 17.77 -4.71
N ALA A 65 -25.61 17.35 -5.85
CA ALA A 65 -25.25 15.96 -6.09
C ALA A 65 -23.84 15.72 -5.54
N SER A 66 -23.70 14.76 -4.63
CA SER A 66 -22.43 14.14 -4.24
C SER A 66 -22.63 12.62 -4.16
N SER A 67 -21.56 11.87 -4.42
CA SER A 67 -21.50 10.41 -4.56
C SER A 67 -22.17 9.64 -3.41
N ALA A 68 -23.11 8.76 -3.77
CA ALA A 68 -23.82 7.85 -2.89
C ALA A 68 -23.59 6.42 -3.39
N SER A 69 -22.88 5.59 -2.63
CA SER A 69 -23.03 4.14 -2.76
C SER A 69 -22.90 3.41 -1.41
N ASN A 70 -21.94 3.76 -0.54
CA ASN A 70 -21.85 3.10 0.79
C ASN A 70 -22.78 3.69 1.87
N LYS A 71 -22.96 5.01 1.92
CA LYS A 71 -23.77 5.66 2.97
C LYS A 71 -25.28 5.36 2.91
N GLU A 72 -25.79 4.91 1.76
CA GLU A 72 -27.21 4.55 1.62
C GLU A 72 -27.51 3.15 2.14
N ILE A 73 -26.54 2.22 2.13
CA ILE A 73 -26.75 0.82 2.54
C ILE A 73 -26.84 0.72 4.08
N VAL A 74 -25.91 1.36 4.80
CA VAL A 74 -25.92 1.44 6.28
C VAL A 74 -27.22 2.04 6.84
N SER A 75 -27.86 2.94 6.07
CA SER A 75 -29.13 3.56 6.47
C SER A 75 -30.31 2.58 6.47
N VAL A 76 -30.31 1.56 5.60
CA VAL A 76 -31.46 0.65 5.45
C VAL A 76 -31.51 -0.37 6.59
N GLU A 77 -30.37 -0.90 7.01
CA GLU A 77 -30.29 -1.90 8.08
C GLU A 77 -30.62 -1.28 9.44
N ALA A 78 -30.11 -0.08 9.73
CA ALA A 78 -30.42 0.65 10.95
C ALA A 78 -31.93 0.97 11.06
N GLU A 79 -32.58 1.32 9.95
CA GLU A 79 -34.03 1.54 9.91
C GLU A 79 -34.82 0.26 10.25
N ASP A 80 -34.40 -0.90 9.72
CA ASP A 80 -35.07 -2.17 10.00
C ASP A 80 -34.91 -2.61 11.47
N ILE A 81 -33.73 -2.43 12.06
CA ILE A 81 -33.48 -2.70 13.48
C ILE A 81 -34.37 -1.81 14.35
N PHE A 82 -34.47 -0.50 14.01
CA PHE A 82 -35.33 0.44 14.72
C PHE A 82 -36.80 0.00 14.65
N LEU A 83 -37.30 -0.32 13.46
CA LEU A 83 -38.70 -0.70 13.25
C LEU A 83 -39.09 -2.00 13.98
N GLN A 84 -38.12 -2.89 14.22
CA GLN A 84 -38.35 -4.13 14.98
C GLN A 84 -38.40 -3.91 16.50
N ASN A 85 -37.75 -2.86 17.00
CA ASN A 85 -37.51 -2.66 18.43
C ASN A 85 -38.15 -1.39 19.01
N CYS A 86 -38.76 -0.54 18.18
CA CYS A 86 -39.47 0.65 18.64
C CYS A 86 -40.78 0.32 19.38
N ASP A 87 -41.25 1.26 20.18
CA ASP A 87 -42.55 1.18 20.84
C ASP A 87 -43.72 1.40 19.84
N SER A 88 -44.95 1.37 20.35
CA SER A 88 -46.16 1.58 19.54
C SER A 88 -46.27 2.99 18.94
N ASP A 89 -45.52 3.95 19.48
CA ASP A 89 -45.50 5.33 19.01
C ASP A 89 -44.39 5.54 17.95
N GLY A 90 -43.61 4.49 17.66
CA GLY A 90 -42.50 4.55 16.71
C GLY A 90 -41.26 5.24 17.30
N LEU A 91 -41.07 5.12 18.61
CA LEU A 91 -39.96 5.73 19.34
C LEU A 91 -39.19 4.68 20.14
N MET A 92 -37.92 4.97 20.47
CA MET A 92 -37.10 4.12 21.33
C MET A 92 -36.64 4.84 22.59
N THR A 93 -36.63 4.14 23.72
CA THR A 93 -36.00 4.60 24.97
C THR A 93 -34.55 4.14 25.02
N LYS A 94 -33.72 4.78 25.85
CA LYS A 94 -32.32 4.37 26.06
C LYS A 94 -32.20 2.91 26.45
N LYS A 95 -33.10 2.44 27.31
CA LYS A 95 -33.16 1.06 27.74
C LYS A 95 -33.48 0.09 26.59
N MET A 96 -34.25 0.50 25.60
CA MET A 96 -34.50 -0.31 24.40
C MET A 96 -33.23 -0.43 23.56
N VAL A 97 -32.49 0.67 23.35
CA VAL A 97 -31.19 0.65 22.66
C VAL A 97 -30.18 -0.25 23.38
N GLN A 98 -30.09 -0.17 24.70
CA GLN A 98 -29.24 -1.05 25.53
C GLN A 98 -29.58 -2.53 25.45
N ASN A 99 -30.80 -2.89 25.04
CA ASN A 99 -31.23 -4.28 24.91
C ASN A 99 -31.21 -4.78 23.45
N LEU A 100 -30.76 -3.95 22.49
CA LEU A 100 -30.48 -4.44 21.14
C LEU A 100 -29.34 -5.44 21.23
N ASP A 101 -29.46 -6.56 20.52
CA ASP A 101 -28.53 -7.68 20.67
C ASP A 101 -27.06 -7.24 20.47
N PHE A 102 -26.77 -6.47 19.41
CA PHE A 102 -25.42 -5.97 19.12
C PHE A 102 -24.89 -4.98 20.19
N VAL A 103 -25.71 -4.05 20.66
CA VAL A 103 -25.30 -3.08 21.72
C VAL A 103 -25.08 -3.80 23.05
N ALA A 104 -25.97 -4.74 23.39
CA ALA A 104 -25.87 -5.52 24.61
C ALA A 104 -24.62 -6.41 24.63
N GLU A 105 -24.23 -6.93 23.46
CA GLU A 105 -23.01 -7.69 23.24
C GLU A 105 -21.76 -6.83 23.39
N MET A 106 -21.64 -5.71 22.67
CA MET A 106 -20.52 -4.75 22.81
C MET A 106 -20.35 -4.25 24.25
N MET A 107 -21.47 -3.98 24.95
CA MET A 107 -21.42 -3.58 26.36
C MET A 107 -21.00 -4.71 27.31
N LYS A 108 -21.26 -5.97 26.94
CA LYS A 108 -20.88 -7.15 27.73
C LYS A 108 -19.40 -7.49 27.53
N GLU A 109 -18.88 -7.28 26.33
CA GLU A 109 -17.48 -7.49 25.96
C GLU A 109 -16.57 -6.36 26.45
N GLY A 110 -17.15 -5.17 26.62
CA GLY A 110 -16.48 -4.00 27.16
C GLY A 110 -15.97 -3.06 26.07
N ASP A 111 -16.29 -3.35 24.81
CA ASP A 111 -15.95 -2.55 23.64
C ASP A 111 -16.74 -1.24 23.60
N LEU A 112 -17.97 -1.24 24.12
CA LEU A 112 -18.76 -0.04 24.34
C LEU A 112 -19.05 0.15 25.84
N ILE A 113 -18.40 1.12 26.49
CA ILE A 113 -18.67 1.37 27.92
C ILE A 113 -19.95 2.19 28.11
N GLN A 114 -20.63 1.98 29.25
CA GLN A 114 -21.88 2.69 29.58
C GLN A 114 -21.76 4.22 29.46
N ALA A 115 -20.59 4.79 29.77
CA ALA A 115 -20.36 6.23 29.70
C ALA A 115 -20.32 6.76 28.25
N GLU A 116 -19.82 5.98 27.30
CA GLU A 116 -19.80 6.32 25.87
C GLU A 116 -21.21 6.26 25.30
N LEU A 117 -21.95 5.17 25.57
CA LEU A 117 -23.35 5.07 25.18
C LEU A 117 -24.20 6.19 25.81
N ASP A 118 -23.88 6.60 27.05
CA ASP A 118 -24.53 7.75 27.68
C ASP A 118 -24.25 9.04 26.92
N GLN A 119 -23.01 9.26 26.49
CA GLN A 119 -22.60 10.43 25.71
C GLN A 119 -23.25 10.49 24.33
N LEU A 120 -23.24 9.37 23.59
CA LEU A 120 -23.91 9.25 22.29
C LEU A 120 -25.42 9.48 22.43
N TRP A 121 -26.02 8.92 23.48
CA TRP A 121 -27.42 9.15 23.80
C TRP A 121 -27.70 10.64 24.04
N GLU A 122 -26.94 11.33 24.90
CA GLU A 122 -27.18 12.76 25.18
C GLU A 122 -26.95 13.66 23.96
N GLY A 123 -26.07 13.25 23.03
CA GLY A 123 -25.82 13.96 21.77
C GLY A 123 -26.97 13.87 20.76
N ALA A 124 -27.72 12.77 20.78
CA ALA A 124 -28.80 12.53 19.83
C ALA A 124 -30.06 13.39 20.12
N PRO A 125 -30.69 14.00 19.09
CA PRO A 125 -31.92 14.78 19.26
C PRO A 125 -33.03 13.98 19.97
N LYS A 126 -33.66 14.59 20.96
CA LYS A 126 -34.76 13.97 21.73
C LYS A 126 -36.11 14.44 21.25
N PHE A 127 -37.09 13.54 21.31
CA PHE A 127 -38.47 13.88 21.00
C PHE A 127 -39.03 14.82 22.09
N PRO A 128 -39.49 16.05 21.74
CA PRO A 128 -39.68 17.14 22.71
C PRO A 128 -40.90 17.03 23.63
N ASP A 129 -41.84 16.10 23.36
CA ASP A 129 -43.16 16.05 24.01
C ASP A 129 -43.40 14.77 24.85
N SER A 130 -42.35 14.01 25.18
CA SER A 130 -42.46 12.79 26.00
C SER A 130 -41.94 13.03 27.42
N ASP A 131 -42.66 12.52 28.43
CA ASP A 131 -42.22 12.54 29.83
C ASP A 131 -40.97 11.67 30.07
N GLU A 132 -40.67 10.77 29.13
CA GLU A 132 -39.46 9.95 29.08
C GLU A 132 -38.62 10.35 27.87
N GLU A 133 -37.29 10.44 28.03
CA GLU A 133 -36.38 10.69 26.91
C GLU A 133 -36.49 9.55 25.89
N ARG A 134 -36.98 9.90 24.71
CA ARG A 134 -37.17 8.98 23.58
C ARG A 134 -36.59 9.58 22.31
N ILE A 135 -36.16 8.71 21.41
CA ILE A 135 -35.60 9.05 20.10
C ILE A 135 -36.46 8.49 18.98
N ASP A 136 -36.47 9.18 17.84
CA ASP A 136 -37.05 8.70 16.58
C ASP A 136 -36.01 7.95 15.73
N VAL A 137 -36.43 7.51 14.54
CA VAL A 137 -35.58 6.73 13.63
C VAL A 137 -34.33 7.49 13.20
N ASP A 138 -34.46 8.77 12.87
CA ASP A 138 -33.34 9.61 12.41
C ASP A 138 -32.29 9.75 13.52
N SER A 139 -32.75 9.95 14.76
CA SER A 139 -31.88 10.05 15.92
C SER A 139 -31.25 8.71 16.29
N PHE A 140 -31.93 7.58 16.03
CA PHE A 140 -31.34 6.25 16.19
C PHE A 140 -30.28 5.95 15.15
N VAL A 141 -30.52 6.28 13.87
CA VAL A 141 -29.52 6.13 12.80
C VAL A 141 -28.26 6.94 13.10
N GLN A 142 -28.41 8.12 13.70
CA GLN A 142 -27.26 8.90 14.17
C GLN A 142 -26.47 8.18 15.26
N ILE A 143 -27.15 7.65 16.30
CA ILE A 143 -26.48 6.87 17.35
C ILE A 143 -25.80 5.63 16.75
N TYR A 144 -26.45 4.94 15.82
CA TYR A 144 -25.89 3.77 15.15
C TYR A 144 -24.59 4.12 14.42
N ARG A 145 -24.58 5.21 13.64
CA ARG A 145 -23.37 5.72 12.98
C ARG A 145 -22.30 6.17 13.95
N ASP A 146 -22.67 6.86 15.02
CA ASP A 146 -21.68 7.30 16.00
C ASP A 146 -21.08 6.12 16.78
N ILE A 147 -21.79 4.99 16.90
CA ILE A 147 -21.24 3.72 17.43
C ILE A 147 -20.29 3.10 16.40
N ASP A 148 -20.70 3.03 15.13
CA ASP A 148 -19.89 2.50 14.02
C ASP A 148 -18.56 3.28 13.89
N ASP A 149 -18.63 4.60 13.87
CA ASP A 149 -17.48 5.53 13.82
C ASP A 149 -16.52 5.34 15.02
N LEU A 150 -16.99 4.83 16.18
CA LEU A 150 -16.10 4.55 17.33
C LEU A 150 -15.20 3.35 17.09
N PHE A 151 -15.59 2.42 16.22
CA PHE A 151 -14.86 1.19 15.94
C PHE A 151 -14.13 1.24 14.60
N GLU A 152 -14.57 2.07 13.65
CA GLU A 152 -13.85 2.31 12.39
C GLU A 152 -12.41 2.88 12.61
N ASP A 153 -12.14 3.50 13.77
CA ASP A 153 -10.82 4.09 14.08
C ASP A 153 -9.81 3.09 14.69
N ASP A 154 -10.23 1.89 15.12
CA ASP A 154 -9.37 0.92 15.85
C ASP A 154 -8.98 -0.34 15.04
N GLU A 155 -9.53 -0.56 13.83
CA GLU A 155 -9.27 -1.77 13.02
C GLU A 155 -7.94 -1.78 12.24
N GLU A 156 -7.14 -0.70 12.22
CA GLU A 156 -5.83 -0.72 11.55
C GLU A 156 -4.63 -1.01 12.49
N GLU A 157 -4.84 -1.29 13.78
CA GLU A 157 -3.76 -1.67 14.71
C GLU A 157 -4.15 -2.80 15.67
N LYS A 158 -4.07 -4.08 15.23
CA LYS A 158 -3.62 -5.24 16.05
C LYS A 158 -3.66 -6.57 15.27
N GLU A 159 -2.62 -6.83 14.50
CA GLU A 159 -2.09 -8.19 14.39
C GLU A 159 -0.72 -8.28 15.08
N GLU A 160 -0.71 -8.40 16.41
CA GLU A 160 0.34 -9.15 17.12
C GLU A 160 -0.20 -9.77 18.42
N LYS A 161 -0.38 -11.10 18.36
CA LYS A 161 -0.34 -12.10 19.44
C LYS A 161 -1.15 -11.85 20.74
N SER A 162 -2.27 -12.56 20.83
CA SER A 162 -2.56 -13.39 22.00
C SER A 162 -3.27 -14.68 21.61
N THR A 163 -2.51 -15.76 21.66
CA THR A 163 -2.90 -17.15 21.42
C THR A 163 -3.94 -17.60 22.46
N VAL A 164 -5.22 -17.57 22.11
CA VAL A 164 -6.25 -18.44 22.72
C VAL A 164 -7.22 -18.86 21.61
N SER A 165 -7.10 -20.13 21.18
CA SER A 165 -8.02 -20.76 20.23
C SER A 165 -9.47 -20.62 20.70
N LEU A 166 -10.29 -19.91 19.95
CA LEU A 166 -11.75 -19.97 19.99
C LEU A 166 -12.29 -19.62 18.60
N GLU A 167 -12.99 -20.58 18.01
CA GLU A 167 -13.71 -20.46 16.74
C GLU A 167 -14.71 -19.30 16.81
N LEU A 168 -14.43 -18.20 16.11
CA LEU A 168 -15.41 -17.15 15.81
C LEU A 168 -15.47 -16.93 14.30
N GLN A 169 -16.70 -16.73 13.83
CA GLN A 169 -17.03 -16.47 12.43
C GLN A 169 -16.61 -15.04 12.12
N ASP A 170 -15.67 -14.92 11.18
CA ASP A 170 -15.23 -13.67 10.59
C ASP A 170 -16.28 -13.20 9.56
N ASP A 171 -16.90 -12.05 9.83
CA ASP A 171 -17.97 -11.43 9.03
C ASP A 171 -17.43 -10.32 8.09
N SER A 172 -16.11 -10.23 7.90
CA SER A 172 -15.48 -9.17 7.08
C SER A 172 -15.45 -9.42 5.55
N ASN A 173 -15.84 -10.61 5.05
CA ASN A 173 -15.69 -10.99 3.63
C ASN A 173 -16.97 -10.95 2.77
N ASN A 174 -17.86 -9.98 2.97
CA ASN A 174 -19.10 -9.93 2.19
C ASN A 174 -18.90 -9.70 0.68
N ASP A 175 -17.83 -9.00 0.28
CA ASP A 175 -17.55 -8.70 -1.14
C ASP A 175 -17.08 -9.97 -1.91
N ASP A 176 -16.23 -10.79 -1.29
CA ASP A 176 -15.75 -12.05 -1.89
C ASP A 176 -16.89 -13.07 -2.01
N ASP A 177 -17.78 -13.10 -1.02
CA ASP A 177 -18.97 -13.95 -1.02
C ASP A 177 -19.89 -13.64 -2.20
N ASP A 178 -20.01 -12.37 -2.60
CA ASP A 178 -20.85 -11.97 -3.73
C ASP A 178 -20.25 -12.36 -5.09
N GLU A 179 -18.92 -12.30 -5.25
CA GLU A 179 -18.25 -12.84 -6.43
C GLU A 179 -18.43 -14.36 -6.53
N LEU A 180 -18.22 -15.08 -5.42
CA LEU A 180 -18.41 -16.53 -5.36
C LEU A 180 -19.88 -16.95 -5.62
N LYS A 181 -20.86 -16.16 -5.19
CA LYS A 181 -22.28 -16.38 -5.52
C LYS A 181 -22.52 -16.26 -7.02
N ASN A 182 -21.90 -15.28 -7.69
CA ASN A 182 -22.01 -15.10 -9.14
C ASN A 182 -21.37 -16.27 -9.90
N ILE A 183 -20.19 -16.71 -9.45
CA ILE A 183 -19.53 -17.90 -9.99
C ILE A 183 -20.43 -19.11 -9.81
N PHE A 184 -20.93 -19.38 -8.60
CA PHE A 184 -21.86 -20.48 -8.32
C PHE A 184 -23.05 -20.49 -9.27
N GLN A 185 -23.68 -19.34 -9.50
CA GLN A 185 -24.81 -19.22 -10.44
C GLN A 185 -24.43 -19.57 -11.88
N SER A 186 -23.19 -19.31 -12.29
CA SER A 186 -22.69 -19.62 -13.64
C SER A 186 -22.42 -21.11 -13.86
N ILE A 187 -22.04 -21.86 -12.81
CA ILE A 187 -21.66 -23.27 -12.88
C ILE A 187 -22.73 -24.24 -12.33
N ALA A 188 -23.69 -23.75 -11.55
CA ALA A 188 -24.78 -24.55 -11.01
C ALA A 188 -25.78 -24.98 -12.09
N THR A 189 -26.43 -26.12 -11.86
CA THR A 189 -27.52 -26.58 -12.73
C THR A 189 -28.81 -25.78 -12.45
N ASP A 190 -29.81 -25.88 -13.34
CA ASP A 190 -31.13 -25.24 -13.22
C ASP A 190 -31.87 -25.47 -11.88
N LYS A 191 -31.38 -26.42 -11.07
CA LYS A 191 -31.91 -26.75 -9.74
C LYS A 191 -31.22 -26.03 -8.59
N GLY A 192 -30.27 -25.12 -8.87
CA GLY A 192 -29.49 -24.43 -7.84
C GLY A 192 -28.57 -25.37 -7.06
N VAL A 193 -28.16 -26.49 -7.68
CA VAL A 193 -27.21 -27.43 -7.11
C VAL A 193 -26.08 -27.70 -8.09
N LEU A 194 -24.90 -27.90 -7.54
CA LEU A 194 -23.67 -28.15 -8.27
C LEU A 194 -23.25 -29.61 -8.13
N SER A 195 -23.02 -30.28 -9.26
CA SER A 195 -22.57 -31.68 -9.27
C SER A 195 -21.04 -31.75 -9.16
N LYS A 196 -20.50 -32.88 -8.64
CA LYS A 196 -19.05 -33.13 -8.56
C LYS A 196 -18.34 -32.90 -9.90
N GLN A 197 -18.95 -33.37 -10.99
CA GLN A 197 -18.42 -33.23 -12.35
C GLN A 197 -18.46 -31.79 -12.87
N ALA A 198 -19.39 -30.96 -12.38
CA ALA A 198 -19.42 -29.54 -12.74
C ALA A 198 -18.31 -28.78 -12.00
N LEU A 199 -18.07 -29.10 -10.72
CA LEU A 199 -16.97 -28.52 -9.95
C LEU A 199 -15.59 -28.86 -10.54
N LEU A 200 -15.38 -30.13 -10.92
CA LEU A 200 -14.14 -30.57 -11.59
C LEU A 200 -13.89 -29.92 -12.97
N ARG A 201 -14.91 -29.30 -13.57
CA ARG A 201 -14.78 -28.57 -14.84
C ARG A 201 -14.61 -27.08 -14.65
N TRP A 202 -14.77 -26.59 -13.42
CA TRP A 202 -14.51 -25.19 -13.11
C TRP A 202 -13.01 -24.93 -13.31
N LYS A 203 -12.68 -23.84 -14.00
CA LYS A 203 -11.33 -23.56 -14.52
C LYS A 203 -10.28 -23.58 -13.41
N GLU A 204 -10.62 -23.04 -12.24
CA GLU A 204 -9.74 -22.90 -11.09
C GLU A 204 -9.37 -24.25 -10.47
N VAL A 205 -10.37 -25.06 -10.09
CA VAL A 205 -10.15 -26.44 -9.62
C VAL A 205 -9.40 -27.29 -10.66
N LYS A 206 -9.68 -27.10 -11.95
CA LYS A 206 -8.98 -27.82 -13.02
C LYS A 206 -7.50 -27.42 -13.11
N SER A 207 -7.17 -26.12 -12.94
CA SER A 207 -5.78 -25.66 -12.92
C SER A 207 -5.03 -26.29 -11.76
N LEU A 208 -5.58 -26.22 -10.54
CA LEU A 208 -4.94 -26.78 -9.36
C LEU A 208 -4.63 -28.28 -9.49
N LEU A 209 -5.54 -29.04 -10.13
CA LEU A 209 -5.34 -30.46 -10.43
C LEU A 209 -4.28 -30.70 -11.53
N ASP A 210 -4.29 -29.90 -12.60
CA ASP A 210 -3.35 -30.01 -13.71
C ASP A 210 -1.93 -29.60 -13.28
N ASP A 211 -1.81 -28.61 -12.40
CA ASP A 211 -0.57 -28.05 -11.87
C ASP A 211 0.02 -28.91 -10.73
N GLY A 212 -0.74 -29.91 -10.24
CA GLY A 212 -0.32 -30.81 -9.18
C GLY A 212 -0.25 -30.17 -7.79
N LEU A 213 -0.88 -29.00 -7.61
CA LEU A 213 -1.01 -28.30 -6.33
C LEU A 213 -2.13 -28.87 -5.46
N PHE A 214 -3.01 -29.66 -6.06
CA PHE A 214 -4.18 -30.25 -5.44
C PHE A 214 -4.46 -31.58 -6.12
N ASP A 215 -4.59 -32.69 -5.37
CA ASP A 215 -4.80 -34.00 -5.98
C ASP A 215 -6.28 -34.46 -5.96
N GLU A 216 -6.58 -35.54 -6.71
CA GLU A 216 -7.95 -36.09 -6.76
C GLU A 216 -8.42 -36.66 -5.41
N GLU A 217 -7.50 -37.09 -4.53
CA GLU A 217 -7.84 -37.64 -3.22
C GLU A 217 -8.23 -36.54 -2.22
N GLU A 218 -7.50 -35.43 -2.22
CA GLU A 218 -7.78 -34.20 -1.47
C GLU A 218 -9.11 -33.59 -1.90
N PHE A 219 -9.32 -33.45 -3.22
CA PHE A 219 -10.61 -33.02 -3.75
C PHE A 219 -11.75 -33.92 -3.30
N ASP A 220 -11.56 -35.24 -3.32
CA ASP A 220 -12.55 -36.20 -2.85
C ASP A 220 -12.79 -36.13 -1.34
N GLY A 221 -11.76 -35.76 -0.58
CA GLY A 221 -11.81 -35.49 0.85
C GLY A 221 -12.71 -34.30 1.16
N ILE A 222 -12.37 -33.13 0.61
CA ILE A 222 -13.15 -31.90 0.76
C ILE A 222 -14.58 -32.13 0.25
N TRP A 223 -14.74 -32.71 -0.95
CA TRP A 223 -16.07 -32.96 -1.51
C TRP A 223 -16.96 -33.80 -0.59
N LYS A 224 -16.43 -34.79 0.14
CA LYS A 224 -17.22 -35.62 1.06
C LYS A 224 -17.61 -34.87 2.34
N SER A 225 -16.83 -33.88 2.77
CA SER A 225 -17.08 -33.09 4.00
C SER A 225 -18.18 -32.02 3.82
N LEU A 226 -18.48 -31.63 2.57
CA LEU A 226 -19.46 -30.59 2.28
C LEU A 226 -20.93 -31.00 2.49
N PRO A 227 -21.80 -30.08 2.94
CA PRO A 227 -23.23 -30.33 3.05
C PRO A 227 -23.86 -30.57 1.66
N LYS A 228 -24.52 -31.71 1.49
CA LYS A 228 -25.15 -32.12 0.21
C LYS A 228 -26.65 -31.81 0.19
N ALA A 229 -27.13 -31.27 -0.94
CA ALA A 229 -28.54 -31.14 -1.28
C ALA A 229 -28.82 -31.87 -2.60
N ASP A 230 -29.77 -32.81 -2.60
CA ASP A 230 -30.26 -33.53 -3.80
C ASP A 230 -29.15 -33.98 -4.80
N HIS A 231 -28.16 -34.71 -4.28
CA HIS A 231 -27.00 -35.26 -5.02
C HIS A 231 -25.93 -34.25 -5.48
N GLY A 232 -26.02 -32.98 -5.07
CA GLY A 232 -25.00 -31.94 -5.30
C GLY A 232 -24.70 -31.12 -4.06
N ILE A 233 -23.97 -30.03 -4.22
CA ILE A 233 -23.81 -28.98 -3.19
C ILE A 233 -24.65 -27.76 -3.59
N GLY A 234 -25.34 -27.15 -2.61
CA GLY A 234 -25.96 -25.84 -2.78
C GLY A 234 -24.95 -24.72 -2.57
N ILE A 235 -25.41 -23.47 -2.58
CA ILE A 235 -24.55 -22.29 -2.45
C ILE A 235 -23.72 -22.29 -1.16
N ALA A 236 -24.33 -22.64 -0.02
CA ALA A 236 -23.63 -22.77 1.26
C ALA A 236 -22.55 -23.88 1.24
N GLY A 237 -22.78 -24.94 0.47
CA GLY A 237 -21.77 -25.99 0.29
C GLY A 237 -20.64 -25.57 -0.66
N PHE A 238 -20.88 -24.64 -1.57
CA PHE A 238 -19.87 -24.07 -2.46
C PHE A 238 -18.99 -23.03 -1.74
N LEU A 239 -19.58 -22.14 -0.94
CA LEU A 239 -18.80 -21.20 -0.11
C LEU A 239 -17.91 -21.97 0.87
N LYS A 240 -18.44 -23.01 1.51
CA LYS A 240 -17.63 -23.89 2.36
C LYS A 240 -16.51 -24.61 1.58
N PHE A 241 -16.74 -24.96 0.31
CA PHE A 241 -15.69 -25.57 -0.51
C PHE A 241 -14.51 -24.63 -0.74
N ASN A 242 -14.75 -23.34 -1.04
CA ASN A 242 -13.67 -22.37 -1.22
C ASN A 242 -12.90 -22.16 0.08
N LYS A 243 -13.59 -21.99 1.21
CA LYS A 243 -12.91 -21.89 2.52
C LYS A 243 -12.01 -23.10 2.85
N GLU A 244 -12.45 -24.31 2.52
CA GLU A 244 -11.63 -25.52 2.74
C GLU A 244 -10.49 -25.63 1.71
N LEU A 245 -10.63 -25.02 0.54
CA LEU A 245 -9.58 -24.90 -0.46
C LEU A 245 -8.51 -23.91 0.01
N ASP A 246 -8.92 -22.75 0.52
CA ASP A 246 -8.01 -21.72 1.07
C ASP A 246 -7.20 -22.27 2.24
N ASN A 247 -7.84 -22.99 3.16
CA ASN A 247 -7.17 -23.67 4.28
C ASN A 247 -6.12 -24.71 3.83
N LEU A 248 -6.19 -25.23 2.59
CA LEU A 248 -5.18 -26.14 2.06
C LEU A 248 -3.90 -25.41 1.65
N PHE A 249 -4.01 -24.12 1.34
CA PHE A 249 -2.93 -23.25 0.87
C PHE A 249 -2.48 -22.22 1.92
N GLU A 250 -3.17 -22.15 3.06
CA GLU A 250 -2.70 -21.42 4.23
C GLU A 250 -1.50 -22.19 4.81
N PHE A 251 -0.30 -21.83 4.37
CA PHE A 251 0.93 -22.36 4.92
C PHE A 251 1.03 -21.86 6.37
N ASP A 252 1.10 -22.78 7.33
CA ASP A 252 1.47 -22.44 8.70
C ASP A 252 2.88 -21.80 8.64
N ASP A 253 2.94 -20.46 8.67
CA ASP A 253 4.18 -19.66 8.66
C ASP A 253 5.15 -20.05 9.81
N GLU A 254 4.71 -20.88 10.75
CA GLU A 254 5.51 -21.41 11.86
C GLU A 254 6.27 -22.72 11.52
N GLU A 255 6.07 -23.38 10.38
CA GLU A 255 6.73 -24.68 10.07
C GLU A 255 7.94 -24.62 9.11
N VAL A 256 8.50 -23.43 8.86
CA VAL A 256 9.78 -23.26 8.11
C VAL A 256 11.00 -23.09 9.03
N GLU A 257 10.90 -23.44 10.32
CA GLU A 257 12.07 -23.59 11.21
C GLU A 257 12.45 -25.06 11.40
N GLY A 258 13.43 -25.53 10.59
CA GLY A 258 14.32 -26.62 11.01
C GLY A 258 14.20 -27.95 10.26
N GLY A 259 14.45 -27.95 8.94
CA GLY A 259 14.79 -29.16 8.19
C GLY A 259 16.31 -29.38 8.15
N GLU A 260 16.85 -30.12 9.12
CA GLU A 260 18.23 -30.61 9.11
C GLU A 260 18.52 -31.42 7.84
N GLU A 261 19.67 -31.12 7.21
CA GLU A 261 20.27 -31.89 6.14
C GLU A 261 20.54 -33.36 6.58
N GLU A 262 19.64 -34.30 6.26
CA GLU A 262 20.02 -35.72 6.20
C GLU A 262 20.42 -36.12 4.78
N SER A 263 21.73 -36.03 4.56
CA SER A 263 22.47 -36.74 3.53
C SER A 263 22.17 -38.23 3.55
N ALA A 264 21.53 -38.74 2.49
CA ALA A 264 21.48 -40.16 2.18
C ALA A 264 22.22 -40.42 0.86
N GLU A 265 23.46 -40.87 0.99
CA GLU A 265 24.24 -41.48 -0.08
C GLU A 265 23.51 -42.73 -0.62
N ALA A 266 23.11 -42.70 -1.90
CA ALA A 266 22.72 -43.90 -2.64
C ALA A 266 23.62 -44.07 -3.87
N GLU A 267 24.64 -44.91 -3.68
CA GLU A 267 25.54 -45.43 -4.70
C GLU A 267 24.74 -46.34 -5.67
N VAL A 268 24.51 -45.87 -6.91
CA VAL A 268 24.02 -46.71 -8.01
C VAL A 268 25.05 -46.74 -9.13
N THR A 269 25.90 -47.76 -9.09
CA THR A 269 26.71 -48.22 -10.22
C THR A 269 25.81 -48.82 -11.31
N ALA A 270 25.73 -48.17 -12.47
CA ALA A 270 25.29 -48.81 -13.70
C ALA A 270 26.16 -48.34 -14.89
N GLN A 271 27.05 -49.23 -15.33
CA GLN A 271 27.66 -49.17 -16.64
C GLN A 271 26.56 -49.28 -17.70
N VAL A 272 26.39 -48.25 -18.53
CA VAL A 272 25.69 -48.37 -19.80
C VAL A 272 26.62 -47.91 -20.90
N ASP A 273 27.16 -48.93 -21.57
CA ASP A 273 27.89 -48.87 -22.82
C ASP A 273 26.85 -48.70 -23.94
N THR A 274 26.75 -47.49 -24.51
CA THR A 274 26.00 -47.25 -25.75
C THR A 274 26.76 -46.26 -26.62
N THR A 275 27.70 -46.80 -27.39
CA THR A 275 28.12 -46.20 -28.65
C THR A 275 26.98 -46.38 -29.65
N THR A 276 26.00 -45.49 -29.60
CA THR A 276 24.91 -45.43 -30.58
C THR A 276 25.17 -44.26 -31.50
N ILE A 277 25.33 -44.56 -32.77
CA ILE A 277 25.45 -43.61 -33.88
C ILE A 277 24.10 -42.86 -33.96
N ILE A 278 24.05 -41.64 -33.43
CA ILE A 278 22.86 -40.79 -33.50
C ILE A 278 22.83 -40.15 -34.89
N ALA A 279 21.88 -40.63 -35.69
CA ALA A 279 21.36 -39.86 -36.81
C ALA A 279 20.77 -38.56 -36.25
N ALA A 280 21.14 -37.43 -36.85
CA ALA A 280 20.73 -36.08 -36.44
C ALA A 280 19.24 -36.02 -36.05
N GLU A 281 18.98 -36.11 -34.74
CA GLU A 281 17.69 -35.85 -34.15
C GLU A 281 17.57 -34.32 -34.11
N GLU A 282 16.55 -33.78 -34.78
CA GLU A 282 16.22 -32.35 -34.67
C GLU A 282 15.93 -32.05 -33.21
N LEU A 283 16.89 -31.41 -32.53
CA LEU A 283 16.69 -30.93 -31.17
C LEU A 283 15.63 -29.83 -31.19
N ALA A 284 14.64 -29.95 -30.30
CA ALA A 284 13.55 -28.99 -30.21
C ALA A 284 14.05 -27.57 -29.87
N MET A 285 13.30 -26.58 -30.36
CA MET A 285 13.42 -25.17 -29.97
C MET A 285 12.94 -25.02 -28.52
N ILE A 286 13.59 -24.14 -27.77
CA ILE A 286 13.26 -23.81 -26.38
C ILE A 286 12.35 -22.57 -26.43
N GLU A 287 11.08 -22.73 -26.05
CA GLU A 287 10.04 -21.69 -26.11
C GLU A 287 9.70 -21.11 -24.72
N ASP A 288 10.35 -21.56 -23.65
CA ASP A 288 10.07 -21.11 -22.28
C ASP A 288 10.70 -19.72 -22.02
N GLU A 289 9.86 -18.70 -21.82
CA GLU A 289 10.26 -17.28 -21.62
C GLU A 289 10.84 -17.01 -20.22
N ASP A 290 10.52 -17.85 -19.23
CA ASP A 290 10.89 -17.62 -17.81
C ASP A 290 12.20 -18.31 -17.38
N LEU A 291 13.02 -18.81 -18.31
CA LEU A 291 14.27 -19.49 -17.95
C LEU A 291 15.34 -18.48 -17.54
N SER A 292 15.94 -18.70 -16.37
CA SER A 292 17.10 -17.91 -15.98
C SER A 292 18.25 -18.11 -16.99
N PRO A 293 19.17 -17.14 -17.15
CA PRO A 293 20.28 -17.26 -18.09
C PRO A 293 21.15 -18.51 -17.86
N ALA A 294 21.23 -19.00 -16.62
CA ALA A 294 21.95 -20.22 -16.28
C ALA A 294 21.22 -21.50 -16.72
N GLU A 295 19.89 -21.54 -16.60
CA GLU A 295 19.06 -22.66 -17.05
C GLU A 295 19.02 -22.73 -18.57
N LEU A 296 18.87 -21.58 -19.22
CA LEU A 296 18.95 -21.45 -20.67
C LEU A 296 20.30 -21.96 -21.21
N PHE A 297 21.42 -21.60 -20.57
CA PHE A 297 22.73 -22.16 -20.93
C PHE A 297 22.75 -23.68 -20.82
N ASN A 298 22.24 -24.24 -19.72
CA ASN A 298 22.22 -25.69 -19.51
C ASN A 298 21.35 -26.42 -20.56
N ALA A 299 20.25 -25.80 -21.00
CA ALA A 299 19.36 -26.35 -22.02
C ALA A 299 19.94 -26.28 -23.45
N LEU A 300 20.77 -25.26 -23.71
CA LEU A 300 21.44 -25.05 -25.00
C LEU A 300 22.75 -25.81 -25.15
N ALA A 301 23.50 -26.02 -24.05
CA ALA A 301 24.84 -26.58 -24.08
C ALA A 301 24.88 -27.96 -24.75
N ASP A 302 25.93 -28.20 -25.54
CA ASP A 302 26.19 -29.50 -26.11
C ASP A 302 26.69 -30.51 -25.05
N SER A 303 27.00 -31.72 -25.49
CA SER A 303 27.55 -32.76 -24.60
C SER A 303 28.91 -32.40 -23.98
N GLY A 304 29.58 -31.36 -24.49
CA GLY A 304 30.81 -30.79 -23.93
C GLY A 304 30.57 -29.66 -22.94
N GLY A 305 29.32 -29.28 -22.66
CA GLY A 305 28.99 -28.15 -21.80
C GLY A 305 29.35 -26.81 -22.45
N LEU A 306 29.28 -26.71 -23.78
CA LEU A 306 29.61 -25.52 -24.54
C LEU A 306 28.47 -25.13 -25.50
N VAL A 307 28.31 -23.83 -25.74
CA VAL A 307 27.28 -23.28 -26.63
C VAL A 307 27.94 -22.66 -27.88
N GLY A 308 27.69 -23.25 -29.04
CA GLY A 308 28.09 -22.72 -30.34
C GLY A 308 26.97 -21.95 -31.03
N LYS A 309 27.28 -21.38 -32.21
CA LYS A 309 26.30 -20.66 -33.04
C LYS A 309 25.13 -21.56 -33.51
N ASP A 310 25.35 -22.86 -33.64
CA ASP A 310 24.31 -23.80 -34.06
C ASP A 310 23.35 -24.10 -32.90
N GLU A 311 23.87 -24.22 -31.67
CA GLU A 311 23.05 -24.39 -30.48
C GLU A 311 22.19 -23.14 -30.18
N LEU A 312 22.73 -21.93 -30.39
CA LEU A 312 21.96 -20.68 -30.25
C LEU A 312 20.70 -20.60 -31.12
N LYS A 313 20.63 -21.35 -32.23
CA LYS A 313 19.41 -21.42 -33.08
C LYS A 313 18.22 -22.05 -32.37
N ARG A 314 18.44 -22.73 -31.24
CA ARG A 314 17.40 -23.34 -30.41
C ARG A 314 16.84 -22.39 -29.36
N TRP A 315 17.45 -21.23 -29.11
CA TRP A 315 16.93 -20.22 -28.19
C TRP A 315 15.78 -19.48 -28.89
N GLY A 316 14.53 -19.76 -28.48
CA GLY A 316 13.32 -19.25 -29.12
C GLY A 316 13.28 -17.73 -29.19
N GLU A 317 13.39 -17.06 -28.05
CA GLU A 317 13.43 -15.60 -27.92
C GLU A 317 14.49 -14.95 -28.83
N LEU A 318 15.71 -15.51 -28.91
CA LEU A 318 16.72 -15.00 -29.84
C LEU A 318 16.31 -15.16 -31.31
N GLN A 319 15.64 -16.26 -31.66
CA GLN A 319 15.09 -16.42 -33.02
C GLN A 319 13.96 -15.44 -33.31
N GLU A 320 13.16 -15.08 -32.31
CA GLU A 320 12.12 -14.06 -32.43
C GLU A 320 12.75 -12.68 -32.66
N MET A 321 13.72 -12.26 -31.84
CA MET A 321 14.46 -11.00 -32.05
C MET A 321 15.09 -10.91 -33.47
N LEU A 322 15.68 -12.01 -33.96
CA LEU A 322 16.24 -12.05 -35.33
C LEU A 322 15.19 -11.99 -36.43
N LYS A 323 13.98 -12.49 -36.16
CA LYS A 323 12.87 -12.56 -37.12
C LYS A 323 12.09 -11.25 -37.17
N GLU A 324 11.99 -10.56 -36.04
CA GLU A 324 11.35 -9.24 -35.92
C GLU A 324 12.27 -8.10 -36.38
N GLU A 325 13.53 -8.41 -36.70
CA GLU A 325 14.58 -7.47 -37.10
C GLU A 325 15.04 -6.54 -35.96
N ASP A 326 14.70 -6.87 -34.71
CA ASP A 326 15.15 -6.20 -33.49
C ASP A 326 16.64 -6.43 -33.21
N LEU A 327 17.15 -7.59 -33.65
CA LEU A 327 18.59 -7.89 -33.67
C LEU A 327 18.99 -8.31 -35.08
N MET A 328 19.99 -7.64 -35.69
CA MET A 328 20.44 -8.04 -37.02
C MET A 328 21.36 -9.28 -36.94
N PRO A 329 21.32 -10.22 -37.90
CA PRO A 329 22.20 -11.39 -37.89
C PRO A 329 23.70 -11.05 -37.84
N LEU A 330 24.09 -9.92 -38.44
CA LEU A 330 25.47 -9.43 -38.40
C LEU A 330 25.85 -8.86 -37.03
N GLU A 331 24.89 -8.25 -36.33
CA GLU A 331 25.10 -7.74 -34.96
C GLU A 331 25.30 -8.89 -34.00
N LEU A 332 24.43 -9.91 -34.04
CA LEU A 332 24.62 -11.14 -33.26
C LEU A 332 25.99 -11.77 -33.53
N GLU A 333 26.42 -11.85 -34.79
CA GLU A 333 27.75 -12.36 -35.15
C GLU A 333 28.89 -11.52 -34.56
N ASN A 334 28.79 -10.18 -34.62
CA ASN A 334 29.78 -9.28 -34.05
C ASN A 334 29.84 -9.39 -32.52
N ILE A 335 28.69 -9.45 -31.84
CA ILE A 335 28.62 -9.60 -30.38
C ILE A 335 29.23 -10.95 -29.99
N TYR A 336 28.84 -12.03 -30.66
CA TYR A 336 29.37 -13.37 -30.43
C TYR A 336 30.90 -13.43 -30.62
N ASP A 337 31.43 -12.79 -31.67
CA ASP A 337 32.87 -12.78 -31.95
C ASP A 337 33.67 -11.87 -31.01
N SER A 338 33.01 -10.93 -30.33
CA SER A 338 33.63 -10.05 -29.34
C SER A 338 33.85 -10.71 -27.98
N ILE A 339 33.26 -11.87 -27.73
CA ILE A 339 33.26 -12.54 -26.43
C ILE A 339 34.38 -13.60 -26.38
N ALA A 340 34.99 -13.75 -25.20
CA ALA A 340 36.02 -14.77 -24.97
C ALA A 340 35.44 -16.18 -25.13
N LYS A 341 36.00 -16.94 -26.07
CA LYS A 341 35.58 -18.32 -26.39
C LYS A 341 36.42 -19.32 -25.61
N ALA A 342 35.79 -20.38 -25.12
CA ALA A 342 36.47 -21.45 -24.38
C ALA A 342 37.10 -22.51 -25.30
N ASP A 343 36.47 -22.74 -26.46
CA ASP A 343 36.99 -23.55 -27.57
C ASP A 343 36.81 -22.75 -28.87
N GLU A 344 37.51 -23.12 -29.95
CA GLU A 344 37.76 -22.30 -31.16
C GLU A 344 36.52 -21.53 -31.68
N ASN A 345 35.30 -22.03 -31.49
CA ASN A 345 34.05 -21.31 -31.75
C ASN A 345 32.89 -21.62 -30.79
N LYS A 346 33.16 -21.91 -29.51
CA LYS A 346 32.09 -22.15 -28.53
C LYS A 346 32.30 -21.40 -27.21
N LEU A 347 31.20 -21.00 -26.61
CA LEU A 347 31.13 -20.29 -25.33
C LEU A 347 31.00 -21.30 -24.19
N ASN A 348 31.75 -21.09 -23.11
CA ASN A 348 31.46 -21.70 -21.82
C ASN A 348 30.34 -20.89 -21.12
N LYS A 349 29.97 -21.29 -19.90
CA LYS A 349 28.91 -20.61 -19.13
C LYS A 349 29.16 -19.11 -18.96
N GLU A 350 30.39 -18.73 -18.62
CA GLU A 350 30.78 -17.31 -18.46
C GLU A 350 30.68 -16.53 -19.78
N GLY A 351 31.15 -17.11 -20.88
CA GLY A 351 31.02 -16.52 -22.21
C GLY A 351 29.57 -16.39 -22.67
N PHE A 352 28.71 -17.36 -22.35
CA PHE A 352 27.28 -17.28 -22.66
C PHE A 352 26.58 -16.19 -21.86
N LEU A 353 26.84 -16.08 -20.55
CA LEU A 353 26.29 -14.99 -19.73
C LEU A 353 26.73 -13.61 -20.24
N ALA A 354 27.98 -13.49 -20.69
CA ALA A 354 28.47 -12.27 -21.32
C ALA A 354 27.80 -11.97 -22.67
N LEU A 355 27.36 -13.00 -23.41
CA LEU A 355 26.57 -12.85 -24.63
C LEU A 355 25.16 -12.37 -24.30
N TYR A 356 24.51 -13.05 -23.37
CA TYR A 356 23.16 -12.74 -22.90
C TYR A 356 23.06 -11.28 -22.45
N ASN A 357 23.90 -10.85 -21.50
CA ASN A 357 23.88 -9.47 -20.99
C ASN A 357 24.19 -8.42 -22.08
N LYS A 358 25.03 -8.76 -23.06
CA LYS A 358 25.31 -7.84 -24.18
C LYS A 358 24.13 -7.70 -25.12
N ILE A 359 23.32 -8.74 -25.31
CA ILE A 359 22.09 -8.66 -26.10
C ILE A 359 21.05 -7.88 -25.32
N ASP A 360 20.86 -8.22 -24.03
CA ASP A 360 19.93 -7.55 -23.12
C ASP A 360 20.16 -6.03 -23.06
N SER A 361 21.42 -5.60 -22.86
CA SER A 361 21.79 -4.18 -22.86
C SER A 361 21.53 -3.42 -24.17
N LEU A 362 21.26 -4.09 -25.31
CA LEU A 362 20.84 -3.39 -26.53
C LEU A 362 19.39 -2.91 -26.46
N PHE A 363 18.57 -3.55 -25.63
CA PHE A 363 17.14 -3.29 -25.51
C PHE A 363 16.81 -2.47 -24.26
N GLU A 364 17.74 -2.37 -23.31
CA GLU A 364 17.58 -1.54 -22.11
C GLU A 364 17.66 -0.01 -22.38
N ASP A 365 17.99 0.44 -23.60
CA ASP A 365 18.39 1.84 -23.87
C ASP A 365 17.48 2.68 -24.81
N GLU A 366 16.25 2.25 -25.17
CA GLU A 366 15.40 3.04 -26.11
C GLU A 366 13.95 3.36 -25.67
N GLU A 367 13.67 3.47 -24.36
CA GLU A 367 12.51 4.26 -23.88
C GLU A 367 12.94 5.54 -23.15
N GLY A 368 13.79 6.35 -23.81
CA GLY A 368 14.22 7.63 -23.25
C GLY A 368 15.11 8.50 -24.13
N ASP A 369 14.62 8.92 -25.30
CA ASP A 369 14.89 10.21 -25.97
C ASP A 369 16.34 10.79 -25.87
N ASP A 370 17.17 10.56 -26.90
CA ASP A 370 18.23 11.48 -27.39
C ASP A 370 18.97 12.38 -26.36
N GLU A 371 19.51 11.83 -25.26
CA GLU A 371 20.44 12.55 -24.38
C GLU A 371 21.91 12.30 -24.80
N PRO A 372 22.73 13.35 -24.97
CA PRO A 372 24.09 13.23 -25.48
C PRO A 372 24.98 12.48 -24.49
N ALA A 373 25.56 11.36 -24.95
CA ALA A 373 26.61 10.58 -24.27
C ALA A 373 27.43 11.41 -23.27
N VAL A 374 27.04 11.34 -22.00
CA VAL A 374 27.70 12.04 -20.89
C VAL A 374 29.02 11.32 -20.68
N ALA A 375 30.11 11.98 -21.10
CA ALA A 375 31.47 11.50 -20.90
C ALA A 375 31.70 11.10 -19.44
N GLU A 376 32.18 9.87 -19.21
CA GLU A 376 32.56 9.36 -17.89
C GLU A 376 33.31 10.43 -17.08
N PRO A 377 32.71 10.98 -16.01
CA PRO A 377 33.35 12.01 -15.21
C PRO A 377 34.54 11.39 -14.48
N ALA A 378 35.73 11.95 -14.73
CA ALA A 378 37.00 11.54 -14.16
C ALA A 378 36.93 11.41 -12.61
N ALA A 379 37.09 10.17 -12.10
CA ALA A 379 37.50 9.80 -10.73
C ALA A 379 37.03 10.69 -9.57
N SER A 380 35.78 11.17 -9.62
CA SER A 380 35.12 11.73 -8.42
C SER A 380 34.63 10.56 -7.58
N GLY A 381 34.80 10.62 -6.25
CA GLY A 381 34.32 9.55 -5.37
C GLY A 381 32.80 9.42 -5.46
N THR A 382 32.27 8.25 -5.10
CA THR A 382 30.84 7.93 -5.15
C THR A 382 30.01 8.99 -4.43
N LYS A 383 30.51 9.47 -3.29
CA LYS A 383 29.88 10.55 -2.51
C LYS A 383 29.77 11.86 -3.29
N GLU A 384 30.83 12.29 -3.97
CA GLU A 384 30.79 13.51 -4.77
C GLU A 384 29.85 13.39 -5.96
N GLN A 385 29.78 12.20 -6.58
CA GLN A 385 28.83 11.90 -7.65
C GLN A 385 27.39 11.99 -7.13
N LEU A 386 27.08 11.31 -6.02
CA LEU A 386 25.76 11.36 -5.36
C LEU A 386 25.33 12.79 -5.05
N LEU A 387 26.23 13.58 -4.44
CA LEU A 387 25.93 14.96 -4.10
C LEU A 387 25.75 15.86 -5.34
N ALA A 388 26.49 15.62 -6.42
CA ALA A 388 26.34 16.35 -7.68
C ALA A 388 24.99 16.02 -8.35
N THR A 389 24.62 14.74 -8.39
CA THR A 389 23.32 14.25 -8.91
C THR A 389 22.16 14.83 -8.12
N VAL A 390 22.20 14.74 -6.78
CA VAL A 390 21.14 15.32 -5.95
C VAL A 390 21.09 16.85 -6.08
N ALA A 391 22.24 17.52 -6.27
CA ALA A 391 22.26 18.95 -6.51
C ALA A 391 21.66 19.35 -7.87
N SER A 392 21.81 18.53 -8.92
CA SER A 392 21.20 18.82 -10.22
C SER A 392 19.67 18.73 -10.14
N PHE A 393 19.12 17.74 -9.45
CA PHE A 393 17.68 17.61 -9.23
C PHE A 393 17.09 18.83 -8.51
N ASN A 394 17.83 19.35 -7.53
CA ASN A 394 17.42 20.52 -6.74
C ASN A 394 17.65 21.87 -7.44
N SER A 395 18.26 21.88 -8.63
CA SER A 395 18.53 23.11 -9.38
C SER A 395 17.38 23.53 -10.31
N ASP A 396 16.42 22.63 -10.56
CA ASP A 396 15.24 22.89 -11.36
C ASP A 396 14.14 23.54 -10.50
N GLU A 397 13.84 24.82 -10.77
CA GLU A 397 12.81 25.59 -10.05
C GLU A 397 11.37 25.14 -10.38
N GLU A 398 11.17 24.37 -11.47
CA GLU A 398 9.86 23.88 -11.86
C GLU A 398 9.44 22.64 -11.07
N ARG A 399 10.43 21.83 -10.64
CA ARG A 399 10.24 20.60 -9.87
C ARG A 399 10.22 20.86 -8.37
N LEU A 400 9.56 19.99 -7.61
CA LEU A 400 9.64 20.01 -6.15
C LEU A 400 11.05 19.62 -5.68
N PRO A 401 11.58 20.29 -4.64
CA PRO A 401 12.92 20.00 -4.14
C PRO A 401 12.97 18.64 -3.43
N CYS A 402 14.19 18.23 -3.09
CA CYS A 402 14.54 16.98 -2.43
C CYS A 402 14.13 15.73 -3.20
N GLY A 403 14.04 15.80 -4.53
CA GLY A 403 13.75 14.64 -5.36
C GLY A 403 12.32 14.10 -5.24
N LEU A 404 11.37 14.87 -4.69
CA LEU A 404 9.96 14.44 -4.55
C LEU A 404 9.24 14.18 -5.88
N GLU A 405 9.80 14.64 -6.98
CA GLU A 405 9.30 14.41 -8.34
C GLU A 405 10.34 13.68 -9.21
N SER A 406 11.25 12.93 -8.59
CA SER A 406 12.24 12.12 -9.32
C SER A 406 11.57 11.01 -10.11
N THR A 407 12.00 10.79 -11.35
CA THR A 407 11.55 9.66 -12.18
C THR A 407 12.10 8.34 -11.63
N GLU A 408 11.52 7.21 -12.03
CA GLU A 408 11.99 5.88 -11.59
C GLU A 408 13.46 5.64 -11.98
N LEU A 409 13.87 6.08 -13.17
CA LEU A 409 15.27 6.00 -13.62
C LEU A 409 16.20 6.84 -12.74
N GLU A 410 15.81 8.07 -12.39
CA GLU A 410 16.59 8.92 -11.48
C GLU A 410 16.67 8.29 -10.08
N GLN A 411 15.58 7.71 -9.59
CA GLN A 411 15.53 7.03 -8.30
C GLN A 411 16.46 5.80 -8.28
N LYS A 412 16.40 4.96 -9.33
CA LYS A 412 17.29 3.81 -9.51
C LYS A 412 18.76 4.23 -9.50
N TYR A 413 19.10 5.28 -10.25
CA TYR A 413 20.47 5.78 -10.31
C TYR A 413 20.98 6.30 -8.95
N VAL A 414 20.14 7.03 -8.20
CA VAL A 414 20.50 7.45 -6.82
C VAL A 414 20.68 6.23 -5.91
N LEU A 415 19.82 5.22 -6.03
CA LEU A 415 19.89 3.99 -5.23
C LEU A 415 21.19 3.21 -5.50
N GLU A 416 21.64 3.13 -6.75
CA GLU A 416 22.92 2.53 -7.13
C GLU A 416 24.10 3.25 -6.48
N LEU A 417 24.12 4.60 -6.55
CA LEU A 417 25.14 5.42 -5.91
C LEU A 417 25.14 5.28 -4.38
N VAL A 418 23.96 5.22 -3.76
CA VAL A 418 23.81 4.98 -2.32
C VAL A 418 24.35 3.60 -1.94
N THR A 419 24.02 2.55 -2.70
CA THR A 419 24.48 1.18 -2.45
C THR A 419 26.00 1.05 -2.55
N ALA A 420 26.59 1.71 -3.57
CA ALA A 420 28.04 1.80 -3.70
C ALA A 420 28.67 2.57 -2.52
N LEU A 421 28.05 3.67 -2.08
CA LEU A 421 28.51 4.49 -0.96
C LEU A 421 28.45 3.73 0.39
N GLU A 422 27.40 2.96 0.63
CA GLU A 422 27.22 2.12 1.82
C GLU A 422 28.34 1.09 1.98
N SER A 423 28.91 0.63 0.85
CA SER A 423 30.00 -0.33 0.79
C SER A 423 31.40 0.27 1.02
N GLU A 424 31.53 1.60 1.06
CA GLU A 424 32.81 2.27 1.23
C GLU A 424 33.38 2.13 2.65
N SER A 425 34.71 2.18 2.78
CA SER A 425 35.37 2.19 4.10
C SER A 425 35.18 3.50 4.87
N SER A 426 34.64 4.54 4.22
CA SER A 426 34.31 5.83 4.83
C SER A 426 33.05 5.77 5.71
N ASN A 427 32.23 4.73 5.56
CA ASN A 427 30.98 4.55 6.29
C ASN A 427 31.25 4.22 7.77
N MET A 428 30.95 5.17 8.66
CA MET A 428 31.14 5.01 10.10
C MET A 428 30.27 3.88 10.69
N VAL A 429 29.10 3.60 10.11
CA VAL A 429 28.22 2.51 10.55
C VAL A 429 28.94 1.16 10.41
N ARG A 430 29.58 0.95 9.26
CA ARG A 430 30.32 -0.29 8.99
C ARG A 430 31.64 -0.35 9.74
N GLU A 431 32.40 0.76 9.79
CA GLU A 431 33.66 0.84 10.54
C GLU A 431 33.48 0.49 12.02
N ARG A 432 32.37 0.95 12.62
CA ARG A 432 32.04 0.73 14.04
C ARG A 432 31.12 -0.45 14.29
N GLN A 433 30.82 -1.27 13.27
CA GLN A 433 29.93 -2.45 13.39
C GLN A 433 28.57 -2.11 14.05
N GLY A 434 27.95 -1.00 13.62
CA GLY A 434 26.67 -0.54 14.17
C GLY A 434 26.76 0.14 15.55
N ALA A 435 27.94 0.23 16.18
CA ALA A 435 28.13 0.91 17.47
C ALA A 435 28.19 2.45 17.31
N ILE A 436 27.09 3.03 16.82
CA ILE A 436 26.89 4.47 16.67
C ILE A 436 26.30 5.05 17.95
N GLU A 437 26.88 6.12 18.47
CA GLU A 437 26.39 6.82 19.67
C GLU A 437 25.42 7.95 19.29
N MET A 438 24.51 8.31 20.21
CA MET A 438 23.56 9.42 19.98
C MET A 438 24.27 10.75 19.65
N SER A 439 25.48 10.97 20.17
CA SER A 439 26.27 12.16 19.86
C SER A 439 26.80 12.21 18.44
N ASP A 440 26.95 11.07 17.76
CA ASP A 440 27.37 11.04 16.36
C ASP A 440 26.26 11.62 15.46
N LEU A 441 24.99 11.33 15.79
CA LEU A 441 23.80 11.76 15.04
C LEU A 441 23.24 13.14 15.45
N ALA A 442 23.50 13.59 16.69
CA ALA A 442 23.01 14.87 17.18
C ALA A 442 23.50 16.05 16.33
N GLY A 443 22.63 17.02 16.04
CA GLY A 443 22.94 18.17 15.21
C GLY A 443 21.78 18.60 14.32
N GLU A 444 22.02 19.60 13.48
CA GLU A 444 21.08 20.07 12.47
C GLU A 444 21.40 19.42 11.12
N TRP A 445 20.36 18.95 10.46
CA TRP A 445 20.42 18.18 9.23
C TRP A 445 19.41 18.76 8.23
N GLU A 446 19.80 18.84 6.97
CA GLU A 446 18.97 19.30 5.87
C GLU A 446 18.74 18.13 4.91
N LEU A 447 17.47 17.86 4.59
CA LEU A 447 17.12 16.83 3.62
C LEU A 447 17.58 17.29 2.24
N LEU A 448 18.43 16.49 1.60
CA LEU A 448 18.88 16.73 0.23
C LEU A 448 18.04 15.97 -0.79
N TYR A 449 17.59 14.76 -0.43
CA TYR A 449 16.88 13.86 -1.34
C TYR A 449 16.02 12.85 -0.55
N THR A 450 14.87 12.48 -1.11
CA THR A 450 14.11 11.30 -0.69
C THR A 450 13.44 10.62 -1.87
N SER A 451 13.37 9.29 -1.83
CA SER A 451 12.55 8.45 -2.73
C SER A 451 11.31 7.89 -2.02
N SER A 452 10.96 8.39 -0.83
CA SER A 452 9.80 7.90 -0.09
C SER A 452 8.51 8.17 -0.87
N ALA A 453 7.85 7.12 -1.34
CA ALA A 453 6.57 7.21 -2.05
C ALA A 453 5.50 7.94 -1.22
N ALA A 454 5.48 7.72 0.10
CA ALA A 454 4.59 8.41 1.02
C ALA A 454 4.86 9.92 1.09
N MET A 455 6.12 10.37 1.14
CA MET A 455 6.44 11.81 1.10
C MET A 455 6.13 12.42 -0.28
N ALA A 456 6.37 11.68 -1.36
CA ALA A 456 6.04 12.11 -2.73
C ALA A 456 4.52 12.27 -2.92
N TYR A 457 3.74 11.31 -2.42
CA TYR A 457 2.27 11.36 -2.41
C TYR A 457 1.74 12.54 -1.60
N ASN A 458 2.25 12.71 -0.38
CA ASN A 458 1.85 13.80 0.52
C ASN A 458 2.43 15.17 0.12
N LYS A 459 3.31 15.22 -0.91
CA LYS A 459 4.00 16.44 -1.34
C LYS A 459 4.75 17.12 -0.18
N GLY A 460 5.42 16.32 0.65
CA GLY A 460 6.13 16.76 1.85
C GLY A 460 6.00 15.77 3.02
N LEU A 461 6.60 16.12 4.16
CA LEU A 461 6.54 15.30 5.38
C LEU A 461 5.19 15.45 6.08
N SER A 462 4.68 16.68 6.23
CA SER A 462 3.40 16.90 6.91
C SER A 462 2.20 16.60 6.03
N GLY A 463 2.32 16.64 4.70
CA GLY A 463 1.15 16.60 3.80
C GLY A 463 0.53 17.99 3.52
N LEU A 464 0.98 19.03 4.22
CA LEU A 464 0.45 20.38 4.01
C LEU A 464 0.93 21.01 2.70
N GLY A 465 1.99 20.48 2.08
CA GLY A 465 2.44 20.93 0.75
C GLY A 465 1.33 20.81 -0.30
N GLY A 466 0.54 19.73 -0.27
CA GLY A 466 -0.59 19.53 -1.18
C GLY A 466 -1.93 20.11 -0.71
N SER A 467 -2.10 20.36 0.60
CA SER A 467 -3.38 20.80 1.17
C SER A 467 -3.65 22.30 1.05
N PHE A 468 -2.61 23.11 0.89
CA PHE A 468 -2.76 24.57 0.76
C PHE A 468 -2.85 24.99 -0.71
N PRO A 469 -3.79 25.89 -1.09
CA PRO A 469 -3.85 26.42 -2.45
C PRO A 469 -2.52 27.11 -2.83
N ASN A 470 -1.88 26.62 -3.90
CA ASN A 470 -0.54 27.04 -4.33
C ASN A 470 0.58 26.78 -3.29
N GLY A 471 0.33 25.89 -2.33
CA GLY A 471 1.36 25.35 -1.46
C GLY A 471 2.28 24.43 -2.25
N LYS A 472 3.58 24.51 -1.95
CA LYS A 472 4.61 23.59 -2.44
C LYS A 472 5.59 23.29 -1.32
N PHE A 473 6.12 22.08 -1.32
CA PHE A 473 7.23 21.72 -0.46
C PHE A 473 8.44 22.60 -0.75
N GLY A 474 9.05 23.17 0.29
CA GLY A 474 10.20 24.06 0.18
C GLY A 474 11.49 23.52 0.79
N GLY A 475 11.46 22.32 1.37
CA GLY A 475 12.59 21.69 2.03
C GLY A 475 12.27 21.26 3.47
N LEU A 476 13.09 20.34 3.99
CA LEU A 476 12.95 19.78 5.32
C LEU A 476 14.28 19.88 6.08
N LYS A 477 14.21 20.38 7.31
CA LYS A 477 15.32 20.37 8.26
C LYS A 477 14.96 19.48 9.44
N MET A 478 15.94 18.76 9.97
CA MET A 478 15.80 17.94 11.16
C MET A 478 16.87 18.34 12.18
N LYS A 479 16.45 18.58 13.41
CA LYS A 479 17.34 18.86 14.53
C LYS A 479 17.24 17.74 15.54
N LEU A 480 18.35 17.04 15.76
CA LEU A 480 18.47 15.99 16.76
C LEU A 480 19.24 16.52 17.95
N ILE A 481 18.60 16.57 19.12
CA ILE A 481 19.21 16.97 20.38
C ILE A 481 19.43 15.70 21.20
N ALA A 482 20.68 15.43 21.56
CA ALA A 482 21.03 14.36 22.48
C ALA A 482 21.69 14.94 23.73
N SER A 483 21.13 14.64 24.89
CA SER A 483 21.73 14.91 26.19
C SER A 483 21.68 13.65 27.05
N LYS A 484 22.33 13.67 28.21
CA LYS A 484 22.29 12.55 29.15
C LYS A 484 20.88 12.20 29.64
N PHE A 485 19.93 13.12 29.55
CA PHE A 485 18.60 12.99 30.16
C PHE A 485 17.45 13.12 29.15
N LEU A 486 17.73 13.52 27.92
CA LEU A 486 16.72 13.96 26.98
C LEU A 486 17.21 13.76 25.55
N THR A 487 16.34 13.18 24.72
CA THR A 487 16.51 13.00 23.29
C THR A 487 15.31 13.60 22.58
N ASP A 488 15.49 14.81 22.05
CA ASP A 488 14.42 15.54 21.34
C ASP A 488 14.74 15.60 19.85
N VAL A 489 13.70 15.50 19.03
CA VAL A 489 13.75 15.71 17.59
C VAL A 489 12.77 16.82 17.20
N GLU A 490 13.25 17.71 16.34
CA GLU A 490 12.44 18.76 15.72
C GLU A 490 12.64 18.69 14.20
N TYR A 491 11.57 18.37 13.46
CA TYR A 491 11.52 18.60 12.03
C TYR A 491 10.93 19.99 11.78
N THR A 492 11.54 20.72 10.85
CA THR A 492 11.02 21.99 10.33
C THR A 492 10.89 21.86 8.82
N GLU A 493 9.65 21.77 8.35
CA GLU A 493 9.29 21.73 6.95
C GLU A 493 8.87 23.12 6.47
N ARG A 494 9.47 23.59 5.38
CA ARG A 494 9.09 24.87 4.75
C ARG A 494 7.97 24.62 3.75
N ILE A 495 6.84 25.32 3.89
CA ILE A 495 5.77 25.36 2.87
C ILE A 495 5.86 26.69 2.13
N ASN A 496 6.20 26.61 0.84
CA ASN A 496 6.24 27.77 -0.05
C ASN A 496 4.84 28.02 -0.62
N VAL A 497 4.33 29.24 -0.48
CA VAL A 497 3.01 29.65 -0.97
C VAL A 497 3.19 30.89 -1.83
N THR A 498 2.49 30.98 -2.96
CA THR A 498 2.49 32.20 -3.78
C THR A 498 1.37 33.15 -3.32
N PRO A 499 1.67 34.41 -2.91
CA PRO A 499 2.99 35.06 -2.88
C PRO A 499 3.84 34.67 -1.66
N ASP A 500 5.17 34.65 -1.81
CA ASP A 500 6.14 34.16 -0.81
C ASP A 500 5.97 34.72 0.62
N THR A 501 5.34 35.89 0.77
CA THR A 501 4.98 36.46 2.07
C THR A 501 4.00 35.60 2.87
N ALA A 502 3.31 34.67 2.22
CA ALA A 502 2.38 33.73 2.82
C ALA A 502 3.03 32.38 3.16
N SER A 503 4.29 32.14 2.75
CA SER A 503 5.03 30.92 3.07
C SER A 503 5.29 30.82 4.58
N PHE A 504 5.17 29.62 5.13
CA PHE A 504 5.26 29.35 6.57
C PHE A 504 6.01 28.05 6.83
N ASP A 505 6.38 27.85 8.10
CA ASP A 505 7.07 26.64 8.54
C ASP A 505 6.11 25.76 9.34
N VAL A 506 6.24 24.44 9.14
CA VAL A 506 5.56 23.40 9.91
C VAL A 506 6.61 22.74 10.79
N SER A 507 6.39 22.74 12.10
CA SER A 507 7.30 22.14 13.07
C SER A 507 6.69 20.86 13.64
N VAL A 508 7.39 19.73 13.50
CA VAL A 508 7.05 18.45 14.13
C VAL A 508 8.03 18.21 15.26
N ASN A 509 7.54 18.14 16.49
CA ASN A 509 8.36 17.87 17.67
C ASN A 509 8.08 16.47 18.20
N GLY A 510 9.09 15.80 18.72
CA GLY A 510 8.96 14.50 19.34
C GLY A 510 10.22 14.08 20.09
N SER A 511 10.27 12.81 20.45
CA SER A 511 11.46 12.17 21.00
C SER A 511 12.04 11.19 20.00
N TRP A 512 13.32 10.87 20.16
CA TRP A 512 13.97 9.86 19.34
C TRP A 512 14.87 8.96 20.18
N GLU A 513 15.13 7.76 19.70
CA GLU A 513 16.07 6.83 20.29
C GLU A 513 16.80 6.02 19.22
N LEU A 514 17.90 5.40 19.62
CA LEU A 514 18.63 4.47 18.77
C LEU A 514 18.44 3.06 19.29
N ARG A 515 18.08 2.16 18.39
CA ARG A 515 17.97 0.74 18.66
C ARG A 515 19.00 0.01 17.82
N SER A 516 19.80 -0.85 18.45
CA SER A 516 20.60 -1.80 17.69
C SER A 516 19.65 -2.75 16.97
N SER A 517 19.76 -2.81 15.66
CA SER A 517 18.97 -3.69 14.80
C SER A 517 19.92 -4.59 14.02
N VAL A 518 19.36 -5.61 13.38
CA VAL A 518 20.04 -6.31 12.30
C VAL A 518 19.32 -5.89 11.03
N SER A 519 20.05 -5.45 10.03
CA SER A 519 19.46 -5.17 8.73
C SER A 519 18.82 -6.45 8.20
N ILE A 520 17.50 -6.45 7.99
CA ILE A 520 16.78 -7.62 7.48
C ILE A 520 17.26 -8.05 6.09
N PHE A 521 17.89 -7.12 5.35
CA PHE A 521 18.33 -7.36 3.98
C PHE A 521 19.78 -7.87 3.90
N THR A 522 20.67 -7.30 4.71
CA THR A 522 22.10 -7.67 4.66
C THR A 522 22.48 -8.69 5.73
N GLY A 523 21.64 -8.87 6.75
CA GLY A 523 21.97 -9.64 7.95
C GLY A 523 23.08 -9.00 8.80
N GLU A 524 23.56 -7.81 8.43
CA GLU A 524 24.63 -7.13 9.14
C GLU A 524 24.08 -6.31 10.32
N PRO A 525 24.85 -6.16 11.42
CA PRO A 525 24.50 -5.24 12.50
C PRO A 525 24.26 -3.82 11.96
N SER A 526 23.08 -3.29 12.27
CA SER A 526 22.63 -1.97 11.85
C SER A 526 22.16 -1.16 13.07
N ILE A 527 21.76 0.08 12.84
CA ILE A 527 21.16 0.93 13.86
C ILE A 527 19.90 1.59 13.31
N ALA A 528 18.79 1.37 13.99
CA ALA A 528 17.52 2.01 13.70
C ALA A 528 17.38 3.29 14.52
N LEU A 529 17.10 4.39 13.85
CA LEU A 529 16.60 5.63 14.43
C LEU A 529 15.08 5.52 14.56
N THR A 530 14.60 5.39 15.80
CA THR A 530 13.17 5.41 16.10
C THR A 530 12.77 6.82 16.53
N VAL A 531 11.77 7.38 15.87
CA VAL A 531 11.21 8.69 16.18
C VAL A 531 9.76 8.51 16.63
N VAL A 532 9.39 9.17 17.72
CA VAL A 532 8.02 9.24 18.22
C VAL A 532 7.56 10.69 18.12
N PRO A 533 6.88 11.07 17.02
CA PRO A 533 6.29 12.40 16.89
C PRO A 533 5.24 12.63 17.98
N GLU A 534 5.26 13.79 18.62
CA GLU A 534 4.29 14.15 19.66
C GLU A 534 3.33 15.23 19.18
N ARG A 535 3.85 16.23 18.46
CA ARG A 535 3.09 17.45 18.16
C ARG A 535 3.50 18.08 16.83
N VAL A 536 2.49 18.40 16.02
CA VAL A 536 2.64 19.18 14.78
C VAL A 536 2.14 20.61 15.03
N THR A 537 2.92 21.60 14.65
CA THR A 537 2.59 23.02 14.81
C THR A 537 2.79 23.77 13.51
N TYR A 538 1.78 24.52 13.06
CA TYR A 538 1.84 25.37 11.88
C TYR A 538 0.97 26.61 12.08
N GLY A 539 1.57 27.79 11.96
CA GLY A 539 0.89 29.04 12.31
C GLY A 539 0.36 29.05 13.76
N PRO A 540 -0.92 29.37 14.00
CA PRO A 540 -1.52 29.31 15.33
C PRO A 540 -2.01 27.91 15.74
N THR A 541 -1.97 26.92 14.83
CA THR A 541 -2.52 25.59 15.03
C THR A 541 -1.47 24.67 15.65
N SER A 542 -1.88 23.87 16.64
CA SER A 542 -1.06 22.86 17.27
C SER A 542 -1.92 21.63 17.51
N THR A 543 -1.55 20.50 16.90
CA THR A 543 -2.27 19.23 16.98
C THR A 543 -1.35 18.13 17.45
N ARG A 544 -1.92 17.07 18.01
CA ARG A 544 -1.16 15.83 18.29
C ARG A 544 -0.72 15.21 16.96
N ALA A 545 0.43 14.54 16.97
CA ALA A 545 1.04 13.98 15.76
C ALA A 545 0.54 12.58 15.39
N ASP A 546 -0.14 11.88 16.32
CA ASP A 546 -0.81 10.60 16.08
C ASP A 546 -1.85 10.66 14.94
N HIS A 547 -2.53 11.78 14.77
CA HIS A 547 -3.48 11.97 13.66
C HIS A 547 -2.81 12.25 12.29
N TRP A 548 -1.48 12.22 12.20
CA TRP A 548 -0.74 12.57 10.98
C TRP A 548 -0.09 11.34 10.36
N LYS A 549 -0.89 10.54 9.61
CA LYS A 549 -0.41 9.34 8.89
C LYS A 549 0.81 9.63 7.98
N SER A 550 0.92 10.86 7.46
CA SER A 550 2.06 11.32 6.64
C SER A 550 3.43 11.29 7.34
N LEU A 551 3.47 11.25 8.68
CA LEU A 551 4.72 11.16 9.46
C LEU A 551 5.26 9.73 9.58
N GLY A 552 4.44 8.72 9.27
CA GLY A 552 4.78 7.29 9.36
C GLY A 552 6.15 6.92 8.79
N PRO A 553 6.55 7.42 7.59
CA PRO A 553 7.85 7.11 6.99
C PRO A 553 9.07 7.53 7.83
N THR A 554 8.90 8.41 8.82
CA THR A 554 10.00 8.87 9.69
C THR A 554 10.04 8.19 11.05
N ASN A 555 9.05 7.36 11.39
CA ASN A 555 8.95 6.74 12.71
C ASN A 555 10.07 5.73 12.97
N MET A 556 10.52 5.01 11.94
CA MET A 556 11.60 4.04 12.07
C MET A 556 12.45 4.00 10.80
N LEU A 557 13.71 4.41 10.93
CA LEU A 557 14.64 4.58 9.83
C LEU A 557 15.96 3.91 10.13
N ASP A 558 16.43 3.01 9.27
CA ASP A 558 17.75 2.38 9.42
C ASP A 558 18.84 3.31 8.91
N VAL A 559 19.85 3.61 9.75
CA VAL A 559 20.99 4.45 9.36
C VAL A 559 22.01 3.59 8.61
N SER A 560 21.91 3.57 7.28
CA SER A 560 22.74 2.72 6.42
C SER A 560 24.12 3.32 6.12
N TYR A 561 24.22 4.65 6.09
CA TYR A 561 25.48 5.37 5.91
C TYR A 561 25.57 6.59 6.84
N LEU A 562 26.74 6.79 7.44
CA LEU A 562 27.03 7.96 8.26
C LEU A 562 28.49 8.39 8.10
N ASP A 563 28.69 9.69 7.92
CA ASP A 563 29.97 10.36 8.10
C ASP A 563 29.80 11.73 8.80
N ASP A 564 30.86 12.56 8.83
CA ASP A 564 30.86 13.86 9.48
C ASP A 564 29.77 14.83 8.97
N ASN A 565 29.40 14.76 7.70
CA ASN A 565 28.54 15.74 7.02
C ASN A 565 27.39 15.16 6.20
N LEU A 566 27.30 13.84 6.02
CA LEU A 566 26.28 13.15 5.25
C LEU A 566 25.74 11.96 6.06
N ARG A 567 24.43 11.76 5.98
CA ARG A 567 23.74 10.59 6.53
C ARG A 567 22.73 10.09 5.51
N VAL A 568 22.73 8.78 5.27
CA VAL A 568 21.68 8.11 4.51
C VAL A 568 20.89 7.24 5.47
N MET A 569 19.57 7.30 5.35
CA MET A 569 18.66 6.47 6.10
C MET A 569 17.71 5.73 5.14
N ARG A 570 17.35 4.49 5.47
CA ARG A 570 16.40 3.65 4.73
C ARG A 570 15.12 3.47 5.53
N GLY A 571 13.99 3.41 4.83
CA GLY A 571 12.72 2.98 5.41
C GLY A 571 12.81 1.53 5.84
N ASN A 572 12.26 1.20 7.01
CA ASN A 572 12.30 -0.17 7.52
C ASN A 572 11.34 -1.11 6.74
N THR A 573 10.22 -0.57 6.24
CA THR A 573 9.22 -1.32 5.47
C THR A 573 9.51 -1.36 3.96
N SER A 574 10.40 -0.51 3.45
CA SER A 574 10.74 -0.43 2.04
C SER A 574 12.20 0.00 1.88
N THR A 575 13.02 -0.89 1.33
CA THR A 575 14.44 -0.65 1.03
C THR A 575 14.68 0.53 0.11
N ASP A 576 13.70 0.76 -0.75
CA ASP A 576 13.78 1.71 -1.85
C ASP A 576 13.45 3.12 -1.36
N SER A 577 12.83 3.24 -0.17
CA SER A 577 12.61 4.51 0.51
C SER A 577 13.90 4.97 1.20
N ILE A 578 14.69 5.80 0.52
CA ILE A 578 15.89 6.42 1.08
C ILE A 578 15.63 7.88 1.44
N LEU A 579 16.31 8.34 2.50
CA LEU A 579 16.38 9.75 2.90
C LEU A 579 17.84 10.14 3.09
N ILE A 580 18.29 11.13 2.32
CA ILE A 580 19.67 11.62 2.34
C ILE A 580 19.70 12.98 3.02
N PHE A 581 20.43 13.09 4.11
CA PHE A 581 20.56 14.30 4.92
C PHE A 581 22.00 14.80 4.93
N LYS A 582 22.16 16.12 4.84
CA LYS A 582 23.44 16.81 5.01
C LYS A 582 23.46 17.60 6.29
N ARG A 583 24.57 17.54 7.03
CA ARG A 583 24.72 18.28 8.28
C ARG A 583 24.91 19.77 8.01
N THR A 584 24.12 20.61 8.69
CA THR A 584 24.24 22.06 8.71
C THR A 584 24.83 22.47 10.05
N GLN A 585 25.96 23.18 10.05
CA GLN A 585 26.81 23.45 11.22
C GLN A 585 26.12 24.07 12.43
#